data_AF-A0A9P1JJM9-F1
#
_entry.id   AF-A0A9P1JJM9-F1
#
_cell.length_a   1.000
_cell.length_b   1.000
_cell.length_c   1.000
_cell.angle_alpha   90.00
_cell.angle_beta   90.00
_cell.angle_gamma   90.00
#
_symmetry.space_group_name_H-M   'P 1'
#
loop_
_entity.id
_entity.type
_entity.pdbx_description
1 polymer ?
#
loop_
_entity_poly.entity_id
_entity_poly.type
_entity_poly.pdbx_seq_one_letter_code
_entity_poly.pdbx_strand_id
1 'polypeptide(L)'
;MARENDGIKNIEKELNKLARKNVRAAKSAVSAGAQIYAAGLEKNTPRGRGDQDPHKTHMKDNVVYLKPREDGEIYSNVGYGKETAARLHFSNFGTIKQRPQHFVERTVNEYTAAVLQKVQEVYRRELGL
;
A
#
# COMPACT_ATOMS: atom_id res chain seq x y z
N MET A 1 -23.56 -2.78 43.67
CA MET A 1 -23.56 -3.78 42.58
C MET A 1 -24.14 -3.25 41.27
N ALA A 2 -25.32 -2.62 41.22
CA ALA A 2 -25.87 -2.10 39.94
C ALA A 2 -25.04 -0.96 39.30
N ARG A 3 -24.62 0.05 40.08
CA ARG A 3 -23.83 1.20 39.58
C ARG A 3 -22.42 0.84 39.09
N GLU A 4 -21.83 -0.21 39.64
CA GLU A 4 -20.49 -0.70 39.28
C GLU A 4 -20.50 -1.44 37.93
N ASN A 5 -21.55 -2.24 37.70
CA ASN A 5 -21.78 -2.90 36.41
C ASN A 5 -22.05 -1.90 35.27
N ASP A 6 -22.69 -0.76 35.56
CA ASP A 6 -22.90 0.30 34.57
C ASP A 6 -21.60 1.05 34.23
N GLY A 7 -20.70 1.22 35.22
CA GLY A 7 -19.36 1.77 35.01
C GLY A 7 -18.50 0.88 34.10
N ILE A 8 -18.47 -0.43 34.36
CA ILE A 8 -17.70 -1.40 33.56
C ILE A 8 -18.22 -1.43 32.11
N LYS A 9 -19.54 -1.49 31.90
CA LYS A 9 -20.14 -1.45 30.55
C LYS A 9 -19.78 -0.18 29.77
N ASN A 10 -19.71 0.96 30.44
CA ASN A 10 -19.29 2.21 29.81
C ASN A 10 -17.81 2.19 29.41
N ILE A 11 -16.94 1.66 30.28
CA ILE A 11 -15.51 1.49 29.97
C ILE A 11 -15.35 0.55 28.76
N GLU A 12 -16.03 -0.60 28.74
CA GLU A 12 -16.02 -1.54 27.61
C GLU A 12 -16.48 -0.86 26.31
N LYS A 13 -17.51 -0.02 26.37
CA LYS A 13 -18.02 0.71 25.20
C LYS A 13 -16.99 1.70 24.67
N GLU A 14 -16.32 2.46 25.53
CA GLU A 14 -15.28 3.40 25.13
C GLU A 14 -14.02 2.68 24.62
N LEU A 15 -13.61 1.57 25.24
CA LEU A 15 -12.53 0.71 24.76
C LEU A 15 -12.83 0.17 23.36
N ASN A 16 -14.05 -0.31 23.12
CA ASN A 16 -14.49 -0.78 21.81
C ASN A 16 -14.49 0.33 20.76
N LYS A 17 -14.90 1.56 21.12
CA LYS A 17 -14.81 2.72 20.23
C LYS A 17 -13.36 3.04 19.89
N LEU A 18 -12.46 3.02 20.88
CA LEU A 18 -11.05 3.29 20.69
C LEU A 18 -10.41 2.22 19.78
N ALA A 19 -10.72 0.95 19.99
CA ALA A 19 -10.26 -0.16 19.15
C ALA A 19 -10.71 0.03 17.68
N ARG A 20 -11.99 0.37 17.45
CA ARG A 20 -12.50 0.65 16.10
C ARG A 20 -11.83 1.88 15.46
N LYS A 21 -11.61 2.94 16.24
CA LYS A 21 -10.90 4.14 15.78
C LYS A 21 -9.48 3.81 15.37
N ASN A 22 -8.78 3.00 16.17
CA ASN A 22 -7.43 2.54 15.87
C ASN A 22 -7.37 1.75 14.55
N VAL A 23 -8.24 0.76 14.38
CA VAL A 23 -8.30 -0.03 13.12
C VAL A 23 -8.58 0.86 11.91
N ARG A 24 -9.49 1.82 12.04
CA ARG A 24 -9.78 2.78 10.96
C ARG A 24 -8.57 3.67 10.64
N ALA A 25 -7.91 4.19 11.66
CA ALA A 25 -6.70 5.00 11.52
C ALA A 25 -5.59 4.22 10.80
N ALA A 26 -5.35 2.97 11.21
CA ALA A 26 -4.36 2.09 10.60
C ALA A 26 -4.69 1.78 9.13
N LYS A 27 -5.95 1.47 8.80
CA LYS A 27 -6.38 1.25 7.41
C LYS A 27 -6.18 2.52 6.56
N SER A 28 -6.54 3.69 7.08
CA SER A 28 -6.32 4.98 6.40
C SER A 28 -4.83 5.23 6.13
N ALA A 29 -3.99 5.01 7.14
CA ALA A 29 -2.55 5.20 7.05
C ALA A 29 -1.89 4.25 6.04
N VAL A 30 -2.21 2.96 6.10
CA VAL A 30 -1.69 1.95 5.16
C VAL A 30 -2.15 2.24 3.73
N SER A 31 -3.39 2.69 3.53
CA SER A 31 -3.87 3.11 2.22
C SER A 31 -3.08 4.30 1.65
N ALA A 32 -2.75 5.28 2.48
CA ALA A 32 -1.95 6.44 2.06
C ALA A 32 -0.49 6.04 1.72
N GLY A 33 0.10 5.14 2.52
CA GLY A 33 1.42 4.57 2.22
C GLY A 33 1.43 3.80 0.90
N ALA A 34 0.41 2.98 0.65
CA ALA A 34 0.26 2.22 -0.58
C ALA A 34 0.16 3.12 -1.83
N GLN A 35 -0.52 4.27 -1.73
CA GLN A 35 -0.59 5.26 -2.81
C GLN A 35 0.78 5.86 -3.15
N ILE A 36 1.59 6.20 -2.15
CA ILE A 36 2.95 6.71 -2.37
C ILE A 36 3.82 5.66 -3.02
N TYR A 37 3.78 4.42 -2.51
CA TYR A 37 4.55 3.33 -3.08
C TYR A 37 4.12 3.02 -4.52
N ALA A 38 2.81 3.06 -4.82
CA ALA A 38 2.29 2.88 -6.17
C ALA A 38 2.83 3.95 -7.14
N ALA A 39 2.80 5.23 -6.75
CA ALA A 39 3.37 6.31 -7.55
C ALA A 39 4.88 6.14 -7.78
N GLY A 40 5.61 5.68 -6.76
CA GLY A 40 7.03 5.35 -6.89
C GLY A 40 7.28 4.19 -7.86
N LEU A 41 6.48 3.13 -7.76
CA LEU A 41 6.56 1.95 -8.61
C LEU A 41 6.28 2.33 -10.07
N GLU A 42 5.24 3.12 -10.33
CA GLU A 42 4.94 3.68 -11.64
C GLU A 42 6.14 4.47 -12.19
N LYS A 43 6.68 5.41 -11.41
CA LYS A 43 7.83 6.22 -11.84
C LYS A 43 9.02 5.34 -12.22
N ASN A 44 9.32 4.34 -11.41
CA ASN A 44 10.47 3.45 -11.57
C ASN A 44 10.28 2.36 -12.62
N THR A 45 9.03 2.07 -13.01
CA THR A 45 8.74 1.07 -14.03
C THR A 45 9.33 1.51 -15.38
N PRO A 46 10.19 0.70 -16.00
CA PRO A 46 10.79 1.02 -17.30
C PRO A 46 9.74 0.96 -18.41
N ARG A 47 9.91 1.81 -19.43
CA ARG A 47 9.08 1.80 -20.66
C ARG A 47 9.95 1.43 -21.86
N GLY A 48 9.46 0.51 -22.69
CA GLY A 48 10.19 0.04 -23.88
C GLY A 48 10.35 1.13 -24.93
N ARG A 49 11.54 1.20 -25.57
CA ARG A 49 11.77 2.09 -26.72
C ARG A 49 10.98 1.54 -27.92
N GLY A 50 9.91 2.23 -28.30
CA GLY A 50 9.03 1.84 -29.42
C GLY A 50 7.61 1.45 -29.00
N ASP A 51 7.30 1.44 -27.70
CA ASP A 51 5.96 1.14 -27.19
C ASP A 51 5.07 2.40 -27.23
N GLN A 52 4.70 2.76 -28.46
CA GLN A 52 3.75 3.84 -28.79
C GLN A 52 2.38 3.29 -29.21
N ASP A 53 2.20 1.96 -29.17
CA ASP A 53 0.95 1.30 -29.53
C ASP A 53 -0.15 1.71 -28.54
N PRO A 54 -1.12 2.58 -28.95
CA PRO A 54 -2.13 3.10 -28.04
C PRO A 54 -3.07 2.01 -27.52
N HIS A 55 -3.09 0.84 -28.18
CA HIS A 55 -3.97 -0.27 -27.86
C HIS A 55 -3.36 -1.24 -26.84
N LYS A 56 -2.12 -1.04 -26.40
CA LYS A 56 -1.46 -1.89 -25.41
C LYS A 56 -1.30 -1.17 -24.08
N THR A 57 -1.94 -1.71 -23.05
CA THR A 57 -1.72 -1.27 -21.68
C THR A 57 -0.26 -1.48 -21.29
N HIS A 58 0.44 -0.41 -20.95
CA HIS A 58 1.82 -0.46 -20.49
C HIS A 58 1.87 -0.70 -18.97
N MET A 59 2.87 -1.44 -18.49
CA MET A 59 2.99 -1.83 -17.09
C MET A 59 3.14 -0.62 -16.16
N LYS A 60 3.88 0.40 -16.61
CA LYS A 60 4.00 1.70 -15.93
C LYS A 60 2.64 2.35 -15.66
N ASP A 61 1.76 2.30 -16.65
CA ASP A 61 0.46 2.98 -16.61
C ASP A 61 -0.63 2.08 -15.97
N ASN A 62 -0.26 0.89 -15.48
CA ASN A 62 -1.16 -0.12 -14.92
C ASN A 62 -0.68 -0.60 -13.55
N VAL A 63 -0.14 0.32 -12.75
CA VAL A 63 0.14 0.09 -11.33
C VAL A 63 -1.15 0.22 -10.54
N VAL A 64 -1.42 -0.76 -9.68
CA VAL A 64 -2.63 -0.83 -8.86
C VAL A 64 -2.27 -1.07 -7.40
N TYR A 65 -3.09 -0.53 -6.50
CA TYR A 65 -3.05 -0.84 -5.08
C TYR A 65 -4.43 -1.29 -4.61
N LEU A 66 -4.47 -2.27 -3.72
CA LEU A 66 -5.72 -2.80 -3.18
C LEU A 66 -6.14 -2.08 -1.91
N LYS A 67 -7.44 -2.12 -1.60
CA LYS A 67 -7.94 -1.67 -0.30
C LYS A 67 -7.23 -2.43 0.83
N PRO A 68 -6.87 -1.75 1.94
CA PRO A 68 -6.25 -2.41 3.07
C PRO A 68 -7.08 -3.59 3.59
N ARG A 69 -6.40 -4.70 3.86
CA ARG A 69 -6.97 -5.91 4.46
C ARG A 69 -6.34 -6.15 5.82
N GLU A 70 -6.93 -7.06 6.56
CA GLU A 70 -6.52 -7.42 7.90
C GLU A 70 -6.34 -8.93 7.92
N ASP A 71 -5.09 -9.38 8.09
CA ASP A 71 -4.71 -10.79 8.23
C ASP A 71 -3.50 -10.86 9.16
N GLY A 72 -3.75 -10.93 10.47
CA GLY A 72 -2.75 -10.70 11.53
C GLY A 72 -2.31 -9.24 11.65
N GLU A 73 -2.02 -8.59 10.53
CA GLU A 73 -1.64 -7.19 10.40
C GLU A 73 -2.49 -6.48 9.34
N ILE A 74 -2.52 -5.14 9.40
CA ILE A 74 -3.19 -4.33 8.38
C ILE A 74 -2.19 -4.04 7.27
N TYR A 75 -2.47 -4.54 6.06
CA TYR A 75 -1.60 -4.39 4.90
C TYR A 75 -2.40 -4.02 3.64
N SER A 76 -1.70 -3.51 2.62
CA SER A 76 -2.25 -3.26 1.29
C SER A 76 -1.27 -3.80 0.25
N ASN A 77 -1.80 -4.52 -0.73
CA ASN A 77 -1.01 -5.04 -1.84
C ASN A 77 -0.87 -3.98 -2.93
N VAL A 78 0.36 -3.75 -3.38
CA VAL A 78 0.68 -2.87 -4.51
C VAL A 78 1.42 -3.66 -5.57
N GLY A 79 1.06 -3.48 -6.82
CA GLY A 79 1.67 -4.19 -7.94
C GLY A 79 1.05 -3.75 -9.26
N TYR A 80 0.84 -4.70 -10.16
CA TYR A 80 0.34 -4.41 -11.51
C TYR A 80 -1.01 -5.07 -11.76
N GLY A 81 -1.82 -4.45 -12.61
CA GLY A 81 -3.09 -5.03 -13.05
C GLY A 81 -2.88 -6.36 -13.78
N LYS A 82 -3.92 -7.21 -13.78
CA LYS A 82 -3.87 -8.58 -14.32
C LYS A 82 -3.32 -8.67 -15.75
N GLU A 83 -3.61 -7.66 -16.58
CA GLU A 83 -3.17 -7.58 -17.98
C GLU A 83 -1.66 -7.45 -18.16
N THR A 84 -0.97 -6.86 -17.17
CA THR A 84 0.45 -6.53 -17.25
C THR A 84 1.29 -7.23 -16.18
N ALA A 85 0.65 -7.82 -15.16
CA ALA A 85 1.33 -8.48 -14.04
C ALA A 85 2.33 -9.55 -14.46
N ALA A 86 2.03 -10.36 -15.48
CA ALA A 86 2.96 -11.37 -15.97
C ALA A 86 4.27 -10.77 -16.54
N ARG A 87 4.21 -9.52 -17.05
CA ARG A 87 5.37 -8.82 -17.63
C ARG A 87 6.40 -8.39 -16.58
N LEU A 88 5.99 -8.34 -15.31
CA LEU A 88 6.87 -8.06 -14.18
C LEU A 88 8.03 -9.04 -14.13
N HIS A 89 7.77 -10.34 -14.32
CA HIS A 89 8.80 -11.37 -14.17
C HIS A 89 9.93 -11.19 -15.18
N PHE A 90 9.59 -10.89 -16.44
CA PHE A 90 10.58 -10.71 -17.50
C PHE A 90 11.37 -9.40 -17.35
N SER A 91 10.70 -8.33 -16.93
CA SER A 91 11.31 -7.00 -16.84
C SER A 91 12.12 -6.80 -15.56
N ASN A 92 11.61 -7.24 -14.41
CA ASN A 92 12.29 -7.08 -13.12
C ASN A 92 13.41 -8.11 -12.94
N PHE A 93 13.12 -9.41 -13.14
CA PHE A 93 14.07 -10.50 -12.90
C PHE A 93 14.89 -10.88 -14.13
N GLY A 94 14.55 -10.35 -15.29
CA GLY A 94 15.27 -10.63 -16.53
C GLY A 94 14.90 -11.97 -17.15
N THR A 95 15.54 -12.25 -18.28
CA THR A 95 15.45 -13.49 -19.05
C THR A 95 16.82 -13.80 -19.65
N ILE A 96 16.95 -14.91 -20.38
CA ILE A 96 18.17 -15.22 -21.13
C ILE A 96 18.56 -14.13 -22.16
N LYS A 97 17.60 -13.32 -22.64
CA LYS A 97 17.82 -12.27 -23.65
C LYS A 97 17.73 -10.84 -23.09
N GLN A 98 17.34 -10.66 -21.84
CA GLN A 98 17.14 -9.33 -21.24
C GLN A 98 17.67 -9.32 -19.80
N ARG A 99 18.55 -8.37 -19.47
CA ARG A 99 19.07 -8.22 -18.11
C ARG A 99 17.95 -7.81 -17.12
N PRO A 100 18.01 -8.25 -15.85
CA PRO A 100 17.09 -7.79 -14.81
C PRO A 100 17.24 -6.28 -14.59
N GLN A 101 16.12 -5.61 -14.28
CA GLN A 101 16.08 -4.16 -14.09
C GLN A 101 15.87 -3.75 -12.62
N HIS A 102 15.47 -4.67 -11.74
CA HIS A 102 15.36 -4.46 -10.28
C HIS A 102 14.62 -3.17 -9.86
N PHE A 103 13.60 -2.76 -10.60
CA PHE A 103 12.88 -1.52 -10.32
C PHE A 103 11.96 -1.65 -9.10
N VAL A 104 11.55 -2.87 -8.73
CA VAL A 104 10.79 -3.09 -7.49
C VAL A 104 11.68 -2.82 -6.28
N GLU A 105 12.86 -3.41 -6.25
CA GLU A 105 13.85 -3.23 -5.18
C GLU A 105 14.31 -1.77 -5.08
N ARG A 106 14.53 -1.12 -6.23
CA ARG A 106 14.83 0.32 -6.27
C ARG A 106 13.69 1.15 -5.67
N THR A 107 12.43 0.81 -5.98
CA THR A 107 11.27 1.51 -5.41
C THR A 107 11.19 1.34 -3.90
N VAL A 108 11.43 0.14 -3.38
CA VAL A 108 11.51 -0.10 -1.93
C VAL A 108 12.58 0.81 -1.31
N ASN A 109 13.79 0.81 -1.86
CA ASN A 109 14.91 1.58 -1.30
C ASN A 109 14.64 3.10 -1.33
N GLU A 110 14.05 3.62 -2.40
CA GLU A 110 13.78 5.05 -2.55
C GLU A 110 12.57 5.53 -1.73
N TYR A 111 11.50 4.73 -1.65
CA TYR A 111 10.22 5.17 -1.11
C TYR A 111 9.92 4.70 0.31
N THR A 112 10.69 3.77 0.89
CA THR A 112 10.46 3.27 2.27
C THR A 112 10.32 4.40 3.28
N ALA A 113 11.24 5.36 3.28
CA ALA A 113 11.20 6.47 4.23
C ALA A 113 9.95 7.35 4.04
N ALA A 114 9.60 7.68 2.79
CA ALA A 114 8.42 8.48 2.48
C ALA A 114 7.11 7.77 2.83
N VAL A 115 7.03 6.46 2.59
CA VAL A 115 5.88 5.63 2.96
C VAL A 115 5.73 5.60 4.48
N LEU A 116 6.80 5.32 5.23
CA LEU A 116 6.76 5.27 6.70
C LEU A 116 6.37 6.62 7.29
N GLN A 117 6.94 7.71 6.79
CA GLN A 117 6.57 9.07 7.21
C GLN A 117 5.09 9.35 6.95
N LYS A 118 4.56 8.98 5.77
CA LYS A 118 3.15 9.23 5.46
C LYS A 118 2.21 8.39 6.29
N VAL A 119 2.55 7.11 6.51
CA VAL A 119 1.79 6.22 7.39
C VAL A 119 1.73 6.82 8.79
N GLN A 120 2.86 7.26 9.34
CA GLN A 120 2.93 7.88 10.67
C GLN A 120 2.13 9.18 10.75
N GLU A 121 2.24 10.06 9.75
CA GLU A 121 1.50 11.33 9.65
C GLU A 121 -0.01 11.08 9.67
N VAL A 122 -0.50 10.20 8.79
CA VAL A 122 -1.94 9.90 8.68
C VAL A 122 -2.43 9.20 9.94
N TYR A 123 -1.66 8.26 10.47
CA TYR A 123 -2.05 7.52 11.68
C TYR A 123 -2.20 8.45 12.89
N ARG A 124 -1.24 9.35 13.11
CA ARG A 124 -1.32 10.36 14.19
C ARG A 124 -2.52 11.29 14.00
N ARG A 125 -2.71 11.80 12.79
CA ARG A 125 -3.84 12.69 12.46
C ARG A 125 -5.19 12.04 12.75
N GLU A 126 -5.38 10.78 12.35
CA GLU A 126 -6.63 10.03 12.58
C GLU A 126 -6.85 9.73 14.07
N LEU A 127 -5.78 9.57 14.85
CA LEU A 127 -5.86 9.39 16.30
C LEU A 127 -6.03 10.71 17.06
N GLY A 128 -5.64 11.84 16.47
CA GLY A 128 -5.63 13.16 17.12
C GLY A 128 -4.37 13.41 17.97
N LEU A 129 -3.23 12.88 17.51
CA LEU A 129 -1.91 12.96 18.14
C LEU A 129 -0.96 13.90 17.39
#